data_AF-A0A7Y5LEU7-F1
#
_entry.id   AF-A0A7Y5LEU7-F1
#
_cell.length_a   1.000
_cell.length_b   1.000
_cell.length_c   1.000
_cell.angle_alpha   90.00
_cell.angle_beta   90.00
_cell.angle_gamma   90.00
#
_symmetry.space_group_name_H-M   'P 1'
#
loop_
_entity.id
_entity.type
_entity.pdbx_description
1 polymer ?
#
loop_
_entity_poly.entity_id
_entity_poly.type
_entity_poly.pdbx_seq_one_letter_code
_entity_poly.pdbx_strand_id
1 'polypeptide(L)' 'MKAFRFIIPALIFVFGLALFTPGTYGKPEDSKKTGEKCVTCHPPGKMKELTEAGKYYKEKRTLDGYKKK' A
#
# COMPACT_ATOMS: atom_id res chain seq x y z
N MET A 1 -9.82 18.94 -37.17
CA MET A 1 -9.48 20.01 -36.20
C MET A 1 -10.12 19.84 -34.80
N LYS A 2 -11.32 19.26 -34.64
CA LYS A 2 -12.02 19.20 -33.33
C LYS A 2 -11.53 18.10 -32.38
N ALA A 3 -11.09 16.96 -32.92
CA ALA A 3 -10.59 15.82 -32.14
C ALA A 3 -9.30 16.14 -31.36
N PHE A 4 -8.37 16.90 -31.96
CA PHE A 4 -7.09 17.25 -31.33
C PHE A 4 -7.27 18.09 -30.05
N ARG A 5 -8.37 18.85 -29.97
CA ARG A 5 -8.72 19.66 -28.79
C ARG A 5 -9.10 18.81 -27.57
N PHE A 6 -9.46 17.54 -27.78
CA PHE A 6 -9.81 16.61 -26.71
C PHE A 6 -8.73 15.54 -26.49
N ILE A 7 -7.96 15.19 -27.53
CA ILE A 7 -6.90 14.16 -27.44
C ILE A 7 -5.75 14.62 -26.53
N ILE A 8 -5.29 15.87 -26.66
CA ILE A 8 -4.19 16.40 -25.84
C ILE A 8 -4.55 16.39 -24.34
N PRO A 9 -5.68 16.97 -23.89
CA PRO A 9 -6.03 16.93 -22.47
C PRO A 9 -6.33 15.51 -21.97
N ALA A 10 -6.89 14.63 -22.80
CA ALA A 10 -7.09 13.22 -22.44
C ALA A 10 -5.76 12.50 -22.20
N LEU A 11 -4.75 12.72 -23.05
CA LEU A 11 -3.40 12.15 -22.88
C LEU A 11 -2.74 12.64 -21.60
N ILE A 12 -2.81 13.95 -21.32
CA ILE A 12 -2.25 14.54 -20.09
C ILE A 12 -2.93 13.93 -18.84
N PHE A 13 -4.25 13.74 -18.88
CA PHE A 13 -4.99 13.14 -17.78
C PHE A 13 -4.60 11.68 -17.52
N VAL A 14 -4.52 10.86 -18.58
CA VAL A 14 -4.11 9.46 -18.47
C VAL A 14 -2.68 9.34 -17.96
N PHE A 15 -1.79 10.21 -18.44
CA PHE A 15 -0.39 10.23 -18.00
C PHE A 15 -0.27 10.65 -16.52
N GLY A 16 -1.01 11.68 -16.09
CA GLY A 16 -1.07 12.09 -14.70
C GLY A 16 -1.62 11.00 -13.76
N LEU A 17 -2.64 10.27 -14.20
CA LEU A 17 -3.21 9.16 -13.44
C LEU A 17 -2.22 7.99 -13.29
N ALA A 18 -1.48 7.67 -14.35
CA ALA A 18 -0.47 6.61 -14.33
C ALA A 18 0.68 6.91 -13.35
N LEU A 19 1.10 8.19 -13.25
CA LEU A 19 2.15 8.62 -12.31
C LEU A 19 1.68 8.64 -10.85
N PHE A 20 0.37 8.75 -10.59
CA PHE A 20 -0.21 8.84 -9.24
C PHE A 20 -0.84 7.54 -8.75
N THR A 21 -0.35 6.37 -9.20
CA THR A 21 -0.78 5.11 -8.60
C THR A 21 -0.23 5.01 -7.17
N PRO A 22 -1.09 4.90 -6.14
CA PRO A 22 -0.60 4.67 -4.80
C PRO A 22 0.01 3.28 -4.76
N GLY A 23 1.34 3.20 -4.78
CA GLY A 23 2.07 1.97 -4.48
C GLY A 23 1.80 1.60 -3.02
N THR A 24 0.67 0.94 -2.76
CA THR A 24 0.39 0.41 -1.43
C THR A 24 1.25 -0.84 -1.27
N TYR A 25 2.36 -0.71 -0.53
CA TYR A 25 3.28 -1.82 -0.23
C TYR A 25 2.64 -2.96 0.58
N GLY A 26 1.44 -2.77 1.13
CA GLY A 26 0.63 -3.84 1.70
C GLY A 26 -0.13 -4.56 0.59
N LYS A 27 0.43 -5.64 0.05
CA LYS A 27 -0.33 -6.48 -0.88
C LYS A 27 -1.36 -7.28 -0.07
N PRO A 28 -2.58 -7.51 -0.60
CA PRO A 28 -3.55 -8.39 0.04
C PRO A 28 -2.99 -9.81 0.25
N GLU A 29 -1.97 -10.21 -0.51
CA GLU A 29 -1.22 -11.45 -0.32
C GLU A 29 -0.45 -11.49 1.01
N ASP A 30 0.09 -10.37 1.50
CA ASP A 30 0.82 -10.31 2.77
C ASP A 30 -0.14 -10.50 3.96
N SER A 31 -1.35 -9.94 3.88
CA SER A 31 -2.43 -10.17 4.85
C SER A 31 -2.90 -11.63 4.86
N LYS A 32 -2.93 -12.29 3.70
CA LYS A 32 -3.28 -13.71 3.60
C LYS A 32 -2.21 -14.64 4.20
N LYS A 33 -0.93 -14.28 4.08
CA LYS A 33 0.18 -15.06 4.64
C LYS A 33 0.25 -14.99 6.17
N THR A 34 -0.08 -13.83 6.73
CA THR A 34 -0.04 -13.63 8.19
C THR A 34 -1.36 -13.97 8.87
N GLY A 35 -2.51 -13.81 8.19
CA GLY A 35 -3.83 -14.04 8.78
C GLY A 35 -4.19 -13.03 9.89
N GLU A 36 -3.34 -12.04 10.13
CA GLU A 36 -3.45 -11.07 11.22
C GLU A 36 -4.26 -9.85 10.81
N LYS A 37 -4.87 -9.18 11.80
CA LYS A 37 -5.66 -7.97 11.55
C LYS A 37 -4.73 -6.83 11.11
N CYS A 38 -5.23 -5.89 10.31
CA CYS A 38 -4.46 -4.70 9.90
C CYS A 38 -3.92 -3.91 11.10
N VAL A 39 -4.66 -3.91 12.21
CA VAL A 39 -4.27 -3.25 13.47
C VAL A 39 -3.05 -3.89 14.15
N THR A 40 -2.72 -5.13 13.80
CA THR A 40 -1.52 -5.81 14.30
C THR A 40 -0.27 -5.13 13.77
N CYS A 41 -0.25 -4.72 12.49
CA CYS A 41 0.91 -4.07 11.86
C CYS A 41 0.82 -2.53 11.84
N HIS A 42 -0.39 -1.97 11.83
CA HIS A 42 -0.64 -0.53 11.79
C HIS A 42 -1.46 -0.06 12.99
N PRO A 43 -1.10 1.06 13.66
CA PRO A 43 -1.97 1.61 14.69
C PRO A 43 -3.33 2.05 14.10
N PRO A 44 -4.42 2.00 14.88
CA PRO A 44 -5.74 2.43 14.42
C PRO A 44 -5.69 3.88 13.94
N GLY A 45 -6.18 4.12 12.72
CA GLY A 45 -6.18 5.45 12.09
C GLY A 45 -4.83 5.92 11.55
N LYS A 46 -3.73 5.15 11.72
CA LYS A 46 -2.38 5.56 11.33
C LYS A 46 -1.70 4.55 10.41
N MET A 47 -2.25 4.39 9.20
CA MET A 47 -1.75 3.44 8.19
C MET A 47 -0.34 3.74 7.66
N LYS A 48 0.23 4.92 7.97
CA LYS A 48 1.63 5.26 7.62
C LYS A 48 2.64 4.86 8.69
N GLU A 49 2.17 4.64 9.93
CA GLU A 49 3.01 4.21 11.04
C GLU A 49 2.96 2.68 11.15
N LEU A 50 4.06 2.07 11.60
CA LEU A 50 4.10 0.64 11.90
C LEU A 50 4.24 0.44 13.40
N THR A 51 3.47 -0.51 13.92
CA THR A 51 3.64 -1.06 15.27
C THR A 51 4.95 -1.87 15.35
N GLU A 52 5.34 -2.29 16.55
CA GLU A 52 6.49 -3.19 16.73
C GLU A 52 6.36 -4.49 15.92
N ALA A 53 5.15 -5.05 15.83
CA ALA A 53 4.87 -6.22 14.98
C ALA A 53 5.01 -5.88 13.49
N GLY A 54 4.54 -4.70 13.07
CA GLY A 54 4.69 -4.23 11.69
C GLY A 54 6.15 -4.03 11.29
N LYS A 55 6.98 -3.47 12.18
CA LYS A 55 8.43 -3.35 11.98
C LYS A 55 9.10 -4.71 11.87
N TYR A 56 8.74 -5.65 12.76
CA TYR A 56 9.24 -7.03 12.71
C TYR A 56 8.90 -7.73 11.39
N TYR A 57 7.66 -7.59 10.90
CA TYR A 57 7.27 -8.13 9.60
C TYR A 57 7.99 -7.45 8.44
N LYS A 58 8.23 -6.14 8.51
CA LYS A 58 8.98 -5.41 7.48
C LYS A 58 10.39 -5.96 7.30
N GLU A 59 11.05 -6.33 8.40
CA GLU A 59 12.42 -6.87 8.39
C GLU A 59 12.46 -8.36 8.06
N LYS A 60 11.61 -9.17 8.69
CA LYS A 60 11.67 -10.63 8.60
C LYS A 60 10.73 -11.24 7.58
N ARG A 61 9.78 -10.46 7.05
CA ARG A 61 8.72 -10.89 6.13
C ARG A 61 7.88 -12.05 6.67
N THR A 62 7.90 -12.27 7.98
CA THR A 62 7.09 -13.21 8.74
C THR A 62 6.76 -12.64 10.12
N LEU A 63 5.62 -13.03 10.68
CA LEU A 63 5.27 -12.80 12.08
C LEU A 63 5.62 -14.01 12.98
N ASP A 64 6.16 -15.09 12.39
CA ASP A 64 6.60 -16.27 13.13
C ASP A 64 7.74 -15.91 14.11
N GLY A 65 7.51 -16.19 15.38
CA GLY A 65 8.45 -15.85 16.47
C GLY A 65 8.34 -14.42 17.00
N TYR A 66 7.42 -13.60 16.48
CA TYR A 66 7.08 -12.34 17.15
C TYR A 66 6.31 -12.64 18.44
N LYS A 67 7.02 -12.62 19.57
CA LYS A 67 6.37 -12.68 20.89
C LYS A 67 5.90 -11.28 21.24
N LYS A 68 4.59 -11.08 21.25
CA LYS A 68 3.95 -9.88 21.80
C LYS A 68 4.39 -9.78 23.27
N LYS A 69 5.25 -8.80 23.57
CA LYS A 69 5.72 -8.51 24.92
C LYS A 69 4.63 -7.79 25.70
#